data_AF-A0A524LX18-F1
#
_entry.id   AF-A0A524LX18-F1
#
_cell.length_a   1.000
_cell.length_b   1.000
_cell.length_c   1.000
_cell.angle_alpha   90.00
_cell.angle_beta   90.00
_cell.angle_gamma   90.00
#
_symmetry.space_group_name_H-M   'P 1'
#
loop_
_entity.id
_entity.type
_entity.pdbx_description
1 polymer ?
#
loop_
_entity_poly.entity_id
_entity_poly.type
_entity_poly.pdbx_seq_one_letter_code
_entity_poly.pdbx_strand_id
1 'polypeptide(L)'
;MAGDLKEIYHLFNPNKALQNDDLENYYVEIDQNETNIEELKTRLDLSLETHEPIKLLFTGHRGSGKTTALNRLVSYLNREMGDKFFIVHFSVLDLLDNNDINYTDVLFSILTKIIGKCQDEECNISPS
;
A
#
# COMPACT_ATOMS: atom_id res chain seq x y z
N MET A 1 14.67 3.27 -20.38
CA MET A 1 14.74 2.62 -21.72
C MET A 1 13.31 2.45 -22.20
N ALA A 2 12.99 2.84 -23.43
CA ALA A 2 11.62 2.74 -23.93
C ALA A 2 11.28 1.25 -24.15
N GLY A 3 10.34 0.71 -23.37
CA GLY A 3 9.88 -0.67 -23.50
C GLY A 3 9.17 -0.93 -24.84
N ASP A 4 9.11 -2.20 -25.24
CA ASP A 4 8.37 -2.61 -26.43
C ASP A 4 6.88 -2.23 -26.27
N LEU A 5 6.23 -1.76 -27.35
CA LEU A 5 4.82 -1.35 -27.32
C LEU A 5 3.91 -2.47 -26.80
N LYS A 6 4.30 -3.73 -27.03
CA LYS A 6 3.61 -4.90 -26.49
C LYS A 6 3.69 -4.97 -24.96
N GLU A 7 4.83 -4.67 -24.36
CA GLU A 7 4.99 -4.67 -22.90
C GLU A 7 4.11 -3.59 -22.28
N ILE A 8 4.15 -2.39 -22.85
CA ILE A 8 3.30 -1.27 -22.44
C ILE A 8 1.81 -1.63 -22.52
N TYR A 9 1.37 -2.30 -23.59
CA TYR A 9 -0.01 -2.75 -23.73
C TYR A 9 -0.45 -3.72 -22.62
N HIS A 10 0.43 -4.61 -22.16
CA HIS A 10 0.10 -5.54 -21.08
C HIS A 10 -0.09 -4.84 -19.72
N LEU A 11 0.52 -3.66 -19.54
CA LEU A 11 0.37 -2.85 -18.32
C LEU A 11 -1.00 -2.15 -18.25
N PHE A 12 -1.67 -1.93 -19.39
CA PHE A 12 -3.03 -1.36 -19.45
C PHE A 12 -4.12 -2.38 -19.10
N ASN A 13 -3.89 -3.23 -18.11
CA ASN A 13 -4.90 -4.14 -17.56
C ASN A 13 -5.62 -3.48 -16.37
N PRO A 14 -6.91 -3.10 -16.48
CA PRO A 14 -7.63 -2.40 -15.40
C PRO A 14 -7.83 -3.26 -14.14
N ASN A 15 -7.50 -4.56 -14.20
CA ASN A 15 -7.58 -5.48 -13.07
C ASN A 15 -6.25 -5.64 -12.34
N LYS A 16 -5.16 -5.05 -12.83
CA LYS A 16 -3.83 -5.12 -12.21
C LYS A 16 -3.38 -3.72 -11.83
N ALA A 17 -3.03 -3.54 -10.57
CA ALA A 17 -2.42 -2.30 -10.11
C ALA A 17 -0.94 -2.26 -10.50
N LEU A 18 -0.39 -1.07 -10.74
CA LEU A 18 1.05 -0.91 -10.92
C LEU A 18 1.75 -1.11 -9.57
N GLN A 19 2.89 -1.81 -9.60
CA GLN A 19 3.69 -2.17 -8.43
C GLN A 19 5.17 -2.07 -8.77
N ASN A 20 6.02 -1.82 -7.77
CA ASN A 20 7.49 -1.88 -7.87
C ASN A 20 8.02 -1.15 -9.11
N ASP A 21 8.88 -1.81 -9.90
CA ASP A 21 9.48 -1.27 -11.12
C ASP A 21 8.45 -0.73 -12.12
N ASP A 22 7.28 -1.37 -12.25
CA ASP A 22 6.25 -0.88 -13.18
C ASP A 22 5.66 0.45 -12.72
N LEU A 23 5.52 0.62 -11.40
CA LEU A 23 5.08 1.88 -10.80
C LEU A 23 6.13 2.98 -11.02
N GLU A 24 7.41 2.65 -10.94
CA GLU A 24 8.48 3.64 -11.15
C GLU A 24 8.63 4.05 -12.61
N ASN A 25 8.49 3.09 -13.53
CA ASN A 25 8.77 3.31 -14.95
C ASN A 25 7.57 3.81 -15.75
N TYR A 26 6.33 3.50 -15.32
CA TYR A 26 5.13 3.72 -16.13
C TYR A 26 4.01 4.49 -15.43
N TYR A 27 4.15 4.85 -14.14
CA TYR A 27 3.19 5.73 -13.50
C TYR A 27 3.27 7.13 -14.09
N VAL A 28 2.10 7.69 -14.39
CA VAL A 28 1.96 9.07 -14.83
C VAL A 28 1.42 9.87 -13.66
N GLU A 29 2.15 10.90 -13.27
CA GLU A 29 1.74 11.79 -12.17
C GLU A 29 0.46 12.53 -12.55
N ILE A 30 -0.47 12.56 -11.59
CA ILE A 30 -1.72 13.30 -11.70
C ILE A 30 -1.67 14.35 -10.60
N ASP A 31 -1.60 15.63 -10.96
CA ASP A 31 -1.34 16.74 -10.03
C ASP A 31 -2.21 16.70 -8.76
N GLN A 32 -3.49 16.34 -8.91
CA GLN A 32 -4.42 16.20 -7.78
C GLN A 32 -4.02 15.06 -6.84
N ASN A 33 -3.58 13.91 -7.38
CA ASN A 33 -3.14 12.78 -6.56
C ASN A 33 -1.83 13.11 -5.84
N GLU A 34 -0.89 13.77 -6.48
CA GLU A 34 0.37 14.16 -5.84
C GLU A 34 0.11 15.17 -4.72
N THR A 35 -0.77 16.16 -4.94
CA THR A 35 -1.20 17.10 -3.88
C THR A 35 -1.82 16.37 -2.69
N ASN A 36 -2.72 15.40 -2.96
CA ASN A 36 -3.33 14.58 -1.91
C ASN A 36 -2.28 13.74 -1.17
N ILE A 37 -1.30 13.18 -1.89
CA ILE A 37 -0.20 12.42 -1.29
C ILE A 37 0.63 13.33 -0.37
N GLU A 38 0.96 14.55 -0.77
CA GLU A 38 1.65 15.52 0.11
C GLU A 38 0.89 15.84 1.39
N GLU A 39 -0.42 16.07 1.29
CA GLU A 39 -1.27 16.28 2.47
C GLU A 39 -1.26 15.06 3.40
N LEU A 40 -1.35 13.85 2.82
CA LEU A 40 -1.30 12.60 3.58
C LEU A 40 0.02 12.40 4.32
N LYS A 41 1.16 12.79 3.72
CA LYS A 41 2.47 12.74 4.39
C LYS A 41 2.49 13.63 5.63
N THR A 42 2.04 14.87 5.48
CA THR A 42 1.95 15.83 6.60
C THR A 42 1.10 15.25 7.73
N ARG A 43 -0.02 14.61 7.39
CA ARG A 43 -0.89 13.95 8.38
C ARG A 43 -0.23 12.73 9.04
N LEU A 44 0.60 11.98 8.32
CA LEU A 44 1.36 10.85 8.84
C LEU A 44 2.48 11.30 9.79
N ASP A 45 3.21 12.36 9.46
CA ASP A 45 4.21 12.94 10.39
C ASP A 45 3.55 13.44 11.67
N LEU A 46 2.45 14.19 11.57
CA LEU A 46 1.69 14.65 12.73
C LEU A 46 1.16 13.48 13.57
N SER A 47 0.77 12.37 12.94
CA SER A 47 0.34 11.14 13.62
C SER A 47 1.45 10.54 14.47
N LEU A 48 2.69 10.53 13.97
CA LEU A 48 3.86 10.08 14.74
C LEU A 48 4.17 10.99 15.92
N GLU A 49 4.07 12.31 15.74
CA GLU A 49 4.34 13.29 16.81
C GLU A 49 3.27 13.20 17.92
N THR A 50 2.00 13.12 17.54
CA THR A 50 0.86 13.15 18.47
C THR A 50 0.48 11.79 19.02
N HIS A 51 1.01 10.69 18.45
CA HIS A 51 0.61 9.31 18.74
C HIS A 51 -0.88 9.02 18.45
N GLU A 52 -1.53 9.84 17.63
CA GLU A 52 -2.93 9.67 17.22
C GLU A 52 -3.01 8.90 15.90
N PRO A 53 -3.67 7.72 15.85
CA PRO A 53 -3.71 6.90 14.65
C PRO A 53 -4.61 7.51 13.57
N ILE A 54 -4.13 7.52 12.32
CA ILE A 54 -4.93 7.94 11.18
C ILE A 54 -5.63 6.76 10.50
N LYS A 55 -6.82 7.02 9.96
CA LYS A 55 -7.58 6.07 9.13
C LYS A 55 -7.86 6.72 7.78
N LEU A 56 -7.53 6.02 6.71
CA LEU A 56 -7.66 6.50 5.33
C LEU A 56 -8.54 5.56 4.53
N LEU A 57 -9.42 6.12 3.71
CA LEU A 57 -10.31 5.37 2.82
C LEU A 57 -10.15 5.88 1.39
N PHE A 58 -9.64 5.02 0.51
CA PHE A 58 -9.58 5.28 -0.93
C PHE A 58 -10.87 4.77 -1.58
N THR A 59 -11.68 5.65 -2.16
CA THR A 59 -12.96 5.30 -2.79
C THR A 59 -12.94 5.53 -4.31
N GLY A 60 -13.83 4.85 -5.02
CA GLY A 60 -13.95 4.95 -6.49
C GLY A 60 -14.20 3.61 -7.18
N HIS A 61 -14.66 3.66 -8.44
CA HIS A 61 -14.98 2.49 -9.27
C HIS A 61 -13.80 1.53 -9.52
N ARG A 62 -14.07 0.26 -9.83
CA ARG A 62 -13.02 -0.72 -10.21
C ARG A 62 -12.23 -0.20 -11.42
N GLY A 63 -10.90 -0.33 -11.39
CA GLY A 63 -10.02 0.21 -12.44
C GLY A 63 -9.62 1.67 -12.28
N SER A 64 -10.13 2.39 -11.26
CA SER A 64 -9.82 3.82 -11.04
C SER A 64 -8.42 4.12 -10.48
N GLY A 65 -7.53 3.12 -10.39
CA GLY A 65 -6.17 3.33 -9.87
C GLY A 65 -6.03 3.46 -8.36
N LYS A 66 -7.05 3.14 -7.54
CA LYS A 66 -6.95 3.21 -6.05
C LYS A 66 -5.76 2.44 -5.48
N THR A 67 -5.61 1.18 -5.87
CA THR A 67 -4.50 0.34 -5.40
C THR A 67 -3.17 0.87 -5.92
N THR A 68 -3.12 1.42 -7.14
CA THR A 68 -1.93 2.10 -7.67
C THR A 68 -1.56 3.33 -6.83
N ALA A 69 -2.53 4.17 -6.44
CA ALA A 69 -2.30 5.32 -5.58
C ALA A 69 -1.83 4.91 -4.16
N LEU A 70 -2.38 3.82 -3.61
CA LEU A 70 -1.89 3.25 -2.35
C LEU A 70 -0.43 2.76 -2.48
N ASN A 71 -0.09 2.07 -3.57
CA ASN A 71 1.27 1.61 -3.84
C ASN A 71 2.25 2.79 -4.03
N ARG A 72 1.79 3.89 -4.63
CA ARG A 72 2.55 5.15 -4.73
C ARG A 72 2.85 5.74 -3.36
N LEU A 73 1.86 5.79 -2.46
CA LEU A 73 2.07 6.21 -1.07
C LEU A 73 3.07 5.29 -0.36
N VAL A 74 2.94 3.97 -0.49
CA VAL A 74 3.88 3.01 0.12
C VAL A 74 5.30 3.17 -0.41
N SER A 75 5.47 3.34 -1.74
CA SER A 75 6.77 3.60 -2.35
C SER A 75 7.42 4.87 -1.79
N TYR A 76 6.63 5.93 -1.62
CA TYR A 76 7.08 7.15 -0.96
C TYR A 76 7.53 6.90 0.49
N LEU A 77 6.67 6.26 1.30
CA LEU A 77 6.95 6.02 2.71
C LEU A 77 8.21 5.17 2.89
N ASN A 78 8.41 4.14 2.06
CA ASN A 78 9.65 3.36 2.09
C ASN A 78 10.89 4.19 1.75
N ARG A 79 10.79 5.12 0.79
CA ARG A 79 11.93 5.94 0.34
C ARG A 79 12.30 7.05 1.31
N GLU A 80 11.31 7.74 1.88
CA GLU A 80 11.54 8.95 2.70
C GLU A 80 11.32 8.74 4.19
N MET A 81 10.60 7.70 4.58
CA MET A 81 10.19 7.44 5.96
C MET A 81 10.39 5.97 6.36
N GLY A 82 11.23 5.22 5.64
CA GLY A 82 11.37 3.77 5.79
C GLY A 82 11.73 3.33 7.21
N ASP A 83 12.52 4.13 7.92
CA ASP A 83 12.93 3.86 9.30
C ASP A 83 11.84 4.23 10.35
N LYS A 84 10.79 4.96 9.94
CA LYS A 84 9.71 5.42 10.81
C LYS A 84 8.48 4.53 10.77
N PHE A 85 8.28 3.76 9.69
CA PHE A 85 7.08 2.96 9.49
C PHE A 85 7.39 1.50 9.16
N PHE A 86 6.76 0.60 9.91
CA PHE A 86 6.68 -0.81 9.54
C PHE A 86 5.44 -1.07 8.67
N ILE A 87 5.64 -1.11 7.34
CA ILE A 87 4.52 -1.17 6.37
C ILE A 87 4.11 -2.61 6.06
N VAL A 88 2.93 -3.05 6.49
CA VAL A 88 2.39 -4.38 6.18
C VAL A 88 1.34 -4.28 5.07
N HIS A 89 1.63 -4.80 3.87
CA HIS A 89 0.64 -4.89 2.80
C HIS A 89 -0.24 -6.14 2.98
N PHE A 90 -1.56 -5.96 2.91
CA PHE A 90 -2.54 -7.02 3.14
C PHE A 90 -3.76 -6.86 2.23
N SER A 91 -4.20 -7.99 1.66
CA SER A 91 -5.48 -8.14 0.95
C SER A 91 -6.24 -9.28 1.60
N VAL A 92 -7.45 -8.99 2.10
CA VAL A 92 -8.34 -9.99 2.69
C VAL A 92 -8.70 -11.07 1.65
N LEU A 93 -8.86 -10.65 0.39
CA LEU A 93 -9.25 -11.52 -0.73
C LEU A 93 -8.21 -12.61 -1.05
N ASP A 94 -6.97 -12.41 -0.63
CA ASP A 94 -5.86 -13.33 -0.91
C ASP A 94 -5.78 -14.44 0.15
N LEU A 95 -6.35 -14.21 1.33
CA LEU A 95 -6.18 -15.07 2.50
C LEU A 95 -7.46 -15.77 2.94
N LEU A 96 -8.62 -15.17 2.69
CA LEU A 96 -9.89 -15.63 3.23
C LEU A 96 -10.89 -15.94 2.11
N ASP A 97 -11.80 -16.89 2.36
CA ASP A 97 -12.92 -17.15 1.46
C ASP A 97 -13.95 -16.02 1.58
N ASN A 98 -14.11 -15.25 0.51
CA ASN A 98 -15.03 -14.11 0.47
C ASN A 98 -16.49 -14.47 0.76
N ASN A 99 -16.89 -15.74 0.62
CA ASN A 99 -18.25 -16.19 0.88
C ASN A 99 -18.50 -16.54 2.36
N ASP A 100 -17.45 -16.69 3.17
CA ASP A 100 -17.53 -17.12 4.57
C ASP A 100 -16.46 -16.42 5.42
N ILE A 101 -16.49 -15.08 5.42
CA ILE A 101 -15.60 -14.23 6.22
C ILE A 101 -16.31 -13.77 7.49
N ASN A 102 -15.65 -13.96 8.63
CA ASN A 102 -16.02 -13.34 9.89
C ASN A 102 -14.96 -12.32 10.35
N TYR A 103 -15.33 -11.45 11.30
CA TYR A 103 -14.42 -10.43 11.83
C TYR A 103 -13.20 -11.07 12.52
N THR A 104 -13.35 -12.26 13.12
CA THR A 104 -12.25 -13.00 13.72
C THR A 104 -11.19 -13.38 12.69
N ASP A 105 -11.62 -13.79 11.50
CA ASP A 105 -10.72 -14.20 10.41
C ASP A 105 -9.96 -12.98 9.86
N VAL A 106 -10.62 -11.82 9.79
CA VAL A 106 -9.97 -10.56 9.43
C VAL A 106 -8.91 -10.18 10.48
N LEU A 107 -9.20 -10.31 11.77
CA LEU A 107 -8.22 -10.00 12.82
C LEU A 107 -7.03 -10.97 12.80
N PHE A 108 -7.27 -12.27 12.67
CA PHE A 108 -6.21 -13.27 12.60
C PHE A 108 -5.37 -13.16 11.33
N SER A 109 -5.98 -12.81 10.20
CA SER A 109 -5.24 -12.59 8.95
C SER A 109 -4.33 -11.36 9.03
N ILE A 110 -4.79 -10.27 9.65
CA ILE A 110 -3.95 -9.10 9.95
C ILE A 110 -2.77 -9.51 10.85
N LEU A 111 -3.04 -10.21 11.96
CA LEU A 111 -2.00 -10.68 12.88
C LEU A 111 -0.97 -11.57 12.16
N THR A 112 -1.45 -12.52 11.35
CA THR A 112 -0.60 -13.44 10.59
C THR A 112 0.32 -12.67 9.63
N LYS A 113 -0.19 -11.64 8.97
CA LYS A 113 0.61 -10.80 8.07
C LYS A 113 1.65 -9.95 8.80
N ILE A 114 1.30 -9.40 9.96
CA ILE A 114 2.24 -8.65 10.80
C ILE A 114 3.38 -9.57 11.26
N ILE A 115 3.05 -10.74 11.81
CA ILE A 115 4.05 -11.70 12.29
C ILE A 115 4.93 -12.20 11.15
N GLY A 116 4.34 -12.59 10.01
CA GLY A 116 5.10 -13.09 8.86
C GLY A 116 6.09 -12.05 8.36
N LYS A 117 5.65 -10.79 8.18
CA LYS A 117 6.55 -9.72 7.76
C LYS A 117 7.65 -9.45 8.80
N CYS A 118 7.32 -9.51 10.07
CA CYS A 118 8.26 -9.27 11.17
C CYS A 118 9.35 -10.33 11.23
N GLN A 119 9.01 -11.59 10.95
CA GLN A 119 9.95 -12.70 10.85
C GLN A 119 10.89 -12.54 9.64
N ASP A 120 10.34 -12.10 8.49
CA ASP A 120 11.12 -11.88 7.27
C ASP A 120 12.14 -10.74 7.41
N GLU A 121 11.83 -9.71 8.21
CA GLU A 121 12.67 -8.52 8.42
C GLU A 121 13.47 -8.55 9.74
N GLU A 122 13.54 -9.70 10.44
CA GLU A 122 14.23 -9.87 11.75
C GLU A 122 13.89 -8.77 12.79
N CYS A 123 12.63 -8.37 12.86
CA CYS A 123 12.21 -7.31 13.77
C CYS A 123 12.27 -7.77 15.24
N ASN A 124 12.98 -7.02 16.08
CA ASN A 124 12.93 -7.20 17.53
C ASN A 124 11.61 -6.67 18.09
N ILE A 125 10.60 -7.54 18.20
CA ILE A 125 9.38 -7.22 18.95
C ILE A 125 9.73 -7.24 20.44
N SER A 126 10.11 -6.10 21.00
CA SER A 126 10.21 -5.97 22.46
C SER A 126 8.79 -5.93 23.03
N PRO A 127 8.39 -6.87 23.91
CA PRO A 127 7.15 -6.71 24.66
C PRO A 127 7.30 -5.46 25.54
N SER A 128 6.32 -4.56 25.43
CA SER A 128 6.19 -3.34 26.24
C SER A 128 5.97 -3.64 27.73
#